data_AF-A0A4R4X0V0-F1
#
_entry.id   AF-A0A4R4X0V0-F1
#
_cell.length_a   1.000
_cell.length_b   1.000
_cell.length_c   1.000
_cell.angle_alpha   90.00
_cell.angle_beta   90.00
_cell.angle_gamma   90.00
#
_symmetry.space_group_name_H-M   'P 1'
#
loop_
_entity.id
_entity.type
_entity.pdbx_description
1 polymer ?
#
loop_
_entity_poly.entity_id
_entity_poly.type
_entity_poly.pdbx_seq_one_letter_code
_entity_poly.pdbx_strand_id
1 'polypeptide(L)'
;MRDEAVGGAFEVKEELAWEWLLRAVMSCEMDDGHDPIGTDLPPIGMAWQPRNVGEEDTAFLLIRSAQEAGVLNRPERAELDFEYVDDGDGGYYRYLLRIDAPAPLIVASAAEEMRHLGNPDAVGIDAALAILREAAGAGNLLSQQMSAFITAVTAQRR
;
A
#
# COMPACT_ATOMS: atom_id res chain seq x y z
N MET A 1 14.16 -31.10 8.03
CA MET A 1 13.28 -29.92 8.23
C MET A 1 13.94 -28.81 7.44
N ARG A 2 13.42 -28.49 6.27
CA ARG A 2 13.97 -27.39 5.46
C ARG A 2 13.48 -26.11 6.10
N ASP A 3 14.44 -25.26 6.45
CA ASP A 3 14.26 -23.85 6.75
C ASP A 3 13.76 -23.22 5.44
N GLU A 4 12.44 -23.20 5.23
CA GLU A 4 11.86 -22.34 4.21
C GLU A 4 11.98 -20.94 4.77
N ALA A 5 12.96 -20.19 4.26
CA ALA A 5 13.04 -18.77 4.49
C ALA A 5 11.64 -18.17 4.29
N VAL A 6 11.18 -17.38 5.25
CA VAL A 6 10.02 -16.50 5.10
C VAL A 6 10.36 -15.54 3.95
N GLY A 7 10.07 -15.97 2.73
CA GLY A 7 10.69 -15.45 1.51
C GLY A 7 9.63 -15.12 0.48
N GLY A 8 8.73 -14.20 0.84
CA GLY A 8 7.88 -13.50 -0.10
C GLY A 8 8.35 -12.05 -0.23
N ALA A 9 8.07 -11.43 -1.38
CA ALA A 9 8.21 -9.99 -1.57
C ALA A 9 6.83 -9.39 -1.80
N PHE A 10 6.68 -8.11 -1.45
CA PHE A 10 5.56 -7.33 -1.93
C PHE A 10 5.72 -7.09 -3.43
N GLU A 11 4.68 -7.38 -4.21
CA GLU A 11 4.72 -7.29 -5.67
C GLU A 11 3.34 -6.91 -6.21
N VAL A 12 3.30 -5.90 -7.09
CA VAL A 12 2.09 -5.55 -7.82
C VAL A 12 1.94 -6.50 -9.00
N LYS A 13 0.79 -7.19 -9.08
CA LYS A 13 0.40 -8.00 -10.24
C LYS A 13 -0.16 -7.08 -11.32
N GLU A 14 0.72 -6.43 -12.08
CA GLU A 14 0.40 -5.33 -13.01
C GLU A 14 -0.81 -5.59 -13.92
N GLU A 15 -0.88 -6.76 -14.59
CA GLU A 15 -2.01 -7.10 -15.46
C GLU A 15 -3.33 -7.19 -14.68
N LEU A 16 -3.31 -7.88 -13.54
CA LEU A 16 -4.47 -7.99 -12.65
C LEU A 16 -4.85 -6.62 -12.05
N ALA A 17 -3.84 -5.81 -11.70
CA ALA A 17 -4.01 -4.48 -11.14
C ALA A 17 -4.75 -3.57 -12.13
N TRP A 18 -4.35 -3.59 -13.40
CA TRP A 18 -5.02 -2.81 -14.44
C TRP A 18 -6.49 -3.21 -14.61
N GLU A 19 -6.79 -4.51 -14.73
CA GLU A 19 -8.17 -5.01 -14.85
C GLU A 19 -9.03 -4.72 -13.61
N TRP A 20 -8.43 -4.80 -12.43
CA TRP A 20 -9.09 -4.48 -11.16
C TRP A 20 -9.36 -2.99 -11.02
N LEU A 21 -8.39 -2.12 -11.34
CA LEU A 21 -8.56 -0.67 -11.30
C LEU A 21 -9.54 -0.17 -12.38
N LEU A 22 -9.56 -0.79 -13.56
CA LEU A 22 -10.56 -0.47 -14.58
C LEU A 22 -11.97 -0.72 -14.05
N ARG A 23 -12.19 -1.83 -13.31
CA ARG A 23 -13.47 -2.11 -12.67
C ARG A 23 -13.81 -1.12 -11.57
N ALA A 24 -12.84 -0.73 -10.75
CA ALA A 24 -13.03 0.31 -9.72
C ALA A 24 -13.49 1.62 -10.36
N VAL A 25 -12.80 2.06 -11.42
CA VAL A 25 -13.17 3.27 -12.17
C VAL A 25 -14.55 3.16 -12.80
N MET A 26 -14.85 2.08 -13.51
CA MET A 26 -16.19 1.90 -14.09
C MET A 26 -17.27 1.92 -13.02
N SER A 27 -17.02 1.32 -11.86
CA SER A 27 -17.94 1.36 -10.72
C SER A 27 -18.18 2.79 -10.24
N CYS A 28 -17.12 3.58 -10.04
CA CYS A 28 -17.26 4.97 -9.58
C CYS A 28 -17.94 5.89 -10.59
N GLU A 29 -17.66 5.73 -11.89
CA GLU A 29 -18.23 6.59 -12.93
C GLU A 29 -19.69 6.23 -13.25
N MET A 30 -20.09 4.97 -13.00
CA MET A 30 -21.45 4.48 -13.24
C MET A 30 -22.34 4.48 -12.00
N ASP A 31 -21.78 4.76 -10.82
CA ASP A 31 -22.56 4.83 -9.59
C ASP A 31 -23.51 6.04 -9.63
N ASP A 32 -24.78 5.75 -9.89
CA ASP A 32 -25.91 6.67 -9.80
C ASP A 32 -26.54 6.69 -8.38
N GLY A 33 -25.85 6.10 -7.40
CA GLY A 33 -26.27 5.98 -6.01
C GLY A 33 -27.17 4.78 -5.73
N HIS A 34 -27.19 3.75 -6.59
CA HIS A 34 -28.10 2.60 -6.47
C HIS A 34 -27.45 1.22 -6.29
N ASP A 35 -26.13 1.08 -6.34
CA ASP A 35 -25.46 -0.18 -6.02
C ASP A 35 -24.32 0.10 -5.03
N PRO A 36 -24.30 -0.51 -3.82
CA PRO A 36 -23.17 -0.34 -2.93
C PRO A 36 -21.94 -0.82 -3.67
N ILE A 37 -20.94 0.07 -3.80
CA ILE A 37 -19.55 -0.28 -4.11
C ILE A 37 -19.31 -1.65 -3.51
N GLY A 38 -19.14 -2.68 -4.36
CA GLY A 38 -18.75 -3.99 -3.85
C GLY A 38 -17.56 -3.71 -2.95
N THR A 39 -17.65 -4.08 -1.67
CA THR A 39 -16.81 -3.61 -0.54
C THR A 39 -15.30 -3.78 -0.73
N ASP A 40 -14.90 -4.31 -1.88
CA ASP A 40 -13.62 -4.84 -2.26
C ASP A 40 -12.94 -3.97 -3.34
N LEU A 41 -13.60 -2.89 -3.83
CA LEU A 41 -13.05 -1.94 -4.81
C LEU A 41 -12.83 -0.55 -4.18
N PRO A 42 -11.66 0.08 -4.41
CA PRO A 42 -11.39 1.44 -3.93
C PRO A 42 -12.21 2.47 -4.73
N PRO A 43 -12.59 3.61 -4.10
CA PRO A 43 -13.43 4.62 -4.75
C PRO A 43 -12.59 5.54 -5.67
N ILE A 44 -12.05 4.98 -6.76
CA ILE A 44 -11.15 5.67 -7.68
C ILE A 44 -11.89 5.99 -8.99
N GLY A 45 -12.04 7.27 -9.31
CA GLY A 45 -12.54 7.74 -10.62
C GLY A 45 -11.43 8.02 -11.65
N MET A 46 -11.82 8.32 -12.89
CA MET A 46 -10.89 8.64 -13.99
C MET A 46 -10.00 9.85 -13.71
N ALA A 47 -10.55 10.85 -13.01
CA ALA A 47 -9.87 12.09 -12.66
C ALA A 47 -9.29 12.08 -11.24
N TRP A 48 -9.30 10.93 -10.56
CA TRP A 48 -8.83 10.84 -9.18
C TRP A 48 -7.39 11.32 -9.05
N GLN A 49 -7.14 12.20 -8.08
CA GLN A 49 -5.83 12.76 -7.80
C GLN A 49 -5.52 12.53 -6.32
N PRO A 50 -4.63 11.58 -5.97
CA PRO A 50 -4.44 11.12 -4.59
C PRO A 50 -3.94 12.17 -3.59
N ARG A 51 -3.48 13.31 -4.11
CA ARG A 51 -2.90 14.42 -3.35
C ARG A 51 -3.89 15.54 -3.09
N ASN A 52 -5.13 15.42 -3.58
CA ASN A 52 -6.19 16.35 -3.23
C ASN A 52 -6.59 16.15 -1.76
N VAL A 53 -7.09 17.22 -1.16
CA VAL A 53 -7.59 17.20 0.22
C VAL A 53 -8.74 16.19 0.34
N GLY A 54 -8.65 15.28 1.31
CA GLY A 54 -9.67 14.27 1.58
C GLY A 54 -9.48 12.94 0.83
N GLU A 55 -8.39 12.78 0.07
CA GLU A 55 -8.10 11.55 -0.68
C GLU A 55 -7.20 10.56 0.07
N GLU A 56 -6.79 10.88 1.30
CA GLU A 56 -6.01 10.00 2.17
C GLU A 56 -6.72 8.67 2.45
N ASP A 57 -8.04 8.70 2.66
CA ASP A 57 -8.85 7.52 2.88
C ASP A 57 -8.92 6.64 1.62
N THR A 58 -9.04 7.25 0.44
CA THR A 58 -9.02 6.54 -0.84
C THR A 58 -7.68 5.84 -1.05
N ALA A 59 -6.56 6.50 -0.71
CA ALA A 59 -5.22 5.91 -0.79
C ALA A 59 -5.04 4.74 0.18
N PHE A 60 -5.53 4.87 1.42
CA PHE A 60 -5.57 3.78 2.39
C PHE A 60 -6.38 2.57 1.88
N LEU A 61 -7.61 2.82 1.40
CA LEU A 61 -8.49 1.77 0.88
C LEU A 61 -7.88 1.08 -0.34
N LEU A 62 -7.25 1.82 -1.24
CA LEU A 62 -6.54 1.26 -2.39
C LEU A 62 -5.52 0.19 -1.97
N ILE A 63 -4.68 0.48 -0.98
CA ILE A 63 -3.63 -0.44 -0.53
C ILE A 63 -4.20 -1.66 0.21
N ARG A 64 -5.21 -1.45 1.05
CA ARG A 64 -5.89 -2.54 1.79
C ARG A 64 -6.62 -3.48 0.82
N SER A 65 -7.49 -2.94 -0.01
CA SER A 65 -8.28 -3.74 -0.97
C SER A 65 -7.40 -4.41 -2.03
N ALA A 66 -6.30 -3.78 -2.45
CA ALA A 66 -5.35 -4.43 -3.37
C ALA A 66 -4.71 -5.69 -2.77
N GLN A 67 -4.42 -5.70 -1.47
CA GLN A 67 -3.88 -6.89 -0.79
C GLN A 67 -4.94 -8.00 -0.67
N GLU A 68 -6.17 -7.64 -0.34
CA GLU A 68 -7.29 -8.58 -0.22
C GLU A 68 -7.65 -9.20 -1.57
N ALA A 69 -7.61 -8.41 -2.64
CA ALA A 69 -7.85 -8.86 -4.01
C ALA A 69 -6.67 -9.62 -4.64
N GLY A 70 -5.52 -9.74 -3.95
CA GLY A 70 -4.30 -10.35 -4.49
C GLY A 70 -3.63 -9.55 -5.61
N VAL A 71 -4.03 -8.28 -5.78
CA VAL A 71 -3.40 -7.33 -6.70
C VAL A 71 -2.02 -6.93 -6.20
N LEU A 72 -1.93 -6.64 -4.90
CA LEU A 72 -0.68 -6.45 -4.18
C LEU A 72 -0.38 -7.72 -3.41
N ASN A 73 0.48 -8.56 -3.98
CA ASN A 73 0.97 -9.74 -3.27
C ASN A 73 1.72 -9.31 -2.02
N ARG A 74 1.63 -10.12 -0.97
CA ARG A 74 2.29 -9.89 0.31
C ARG A 74 2.97 -11.16 0.83
N PRO A 75 4.09 -11.03 1.55
CA PRO A 75 4.67 -12.15 2.30
C PRO A 75 3.68 -12.73 3.31
N GLU A 76 3.86 -14.00 3.70
CA GLU A 76 3.00 -14.62 4.71
C GLU A 76 3.08 -13.83 6.03
N ARG A 77 1.91 -13.55 6.63
CA ARG A 77 1.78 -12.83 7.91
C ARG A 77 2.37 -11.41 7.92
N ALA A 78 2.58 -10.85 6.74
CA ALA A 78 2.94 -9.47 6.56
C ALA A 78 1.78 -8.72 5.90
N GLU A 79 1.44 -7.57 6.45
CA GLU A 79 0.48 -6.66 5.84
C GLU A 79 1.08 -5.27 5.72
N LEU A 80 0.78 -4.60 4.61
CA LEU A 80 1.13 -3.21 4.43
C LEU A 80 -0.07 -2.32 4.76
N ASP A 81 0.20 -1.19 5.38
CA ASP A 81 -0.79 -0.19 5.73
C ASP A 81 -0.31 1.21 5.34
N PHE A 82 -1.23 2.16 5.35
CA PHE A 82 -0.98 3.56 5.04
C PHE A 82 -1.49 4.44 6.17
N GLU A 83 -0.66 5.35 6.65
CA GLU A 83 -1.07 6.32 7.66
C GLU A 83 -0.81 7.73 7.14
N TYR A 84 -1.84 8.58 7.23
CA TYR A 84 -1.75 10.02 7.01
C TYR A 84 -1.71 10.77 8.36
N VAL A 85 -0.89 11.81 8.42
CA VAL A 85 -0.74 12.71 9.55
C VAL A 85 -0.95 14.13 9.06
N ASP A 86 -2.05 14.74 9.49
CA ASP A 86 -2.33 16.15 9.24
C ASP A 86 -1.41 17.05 10.09
N ASP A 87 -0.74 17.99 9.44
CA ASP A 87 0.11 19.00 10.06
C ASP A 87 -0.41 20.43 9.84
N GLY A 88 -1.55 20.59 9.16
CA GLY A 88 -2.12 21.87 8.75
C GLY A 88 -1.50 22.51 7.50
N ASP A 89 -0.52 21.87 6.84
CA ASP A 89 0.16 22.32 5.62
C ASP A 89 0.36 21.19 4.60
N GLY A 90 -0.72 20.44 4.34
CA GLY A 90 -0.76 19.37 3.34
C GLY A 90 -0.38 17.97 3.87
N GLY A 91 0.18 17.90 5.07
CA GLY A 91 0.38 16.67 5.83
C GLY A 91 1.44 15.72 5.28
N TYR A 92 1.64 14.65 6.04
CA TYR A 92 2.64 13.62 5.79
C TYR A 92 1.97 12.25 5.73
N TYR A 93 2.61 11.30 5.05
CA TYR A 93 2.25 9.90 5.11
C TYR A 93 3.43 9.02 5.48
N ARG A 94 3.11 7.79 5.89
CA ARG A 94 4.06 6.70 6.04
C ARG A 94 3.41 5.37 5.71
N TYR A 95 4.20 4.46 5.16
CA TYR A 95 3.82 3.07 5.04
C TYR A 95 4.14 2.33 6.34
N LEU A 96 3.22 1.47 6.77
CA LEU A 96 3.40 0.62 7.93
C LEU A 96 3.45 -0.84 7.50
N LEU A 97 4.56 -1.51 7.80
CA LEU A 97 4.67 -2.96 7.68
C LEU A 97 4.28 -3.60 9.00
N ARG A 98 3.16 -4.31 9.00
CA ARG A 98 2.67 -5.11 10.13
C ARG A 98 3.09 -6.56 9.94
N ILE A 99 3.67 -7.15 10.96
CA ILE A 99 4.11 -8.55 10.95
C ILE A 99 3.55 -9.24 12.19
N ASP A 100 2.80 -10.32 12.02
CA ASP A 100 2.07 -10.96 13.13
C ASP A 100 2.87 -12.07 13.84
N ALA A 101 3.92 -12.60 13.21
CA ALA A 101 4.72 -13.68 13.77
C ALA A 101 6.22 -13.48 13.52
N PRO A 102 7.11 -13.96 14.41
CA PRO A 102 6.82 -14.74 15.63
C PRO A 102 6.25 -13.93 16.81
N ALA A 103 6.24 -12.59 16.71
CA ALA A 103 5.53 -11.70 17.62
C ALA A 103 5.02 -10.49 16.83
N PRO A 104 3.88 -9.88 17.22
CA PRO A 104 3.37 -8.69 16.56
C PRO A 104 4.37 -7.54 16.56
N LEU A 105 4.69 -7.03 15.38
CA LEU A 105 5.59 -5.90 15.16
C LEU A 105 5.01 -4.98 14.09
N ILE A 106 5.16 -3.68 14.29
CA ILE A 106 4.87 -2.66 13.28
C ILE A 106 6.17 -1.91 13.02
N VAL A 107 6.58 -1.85 11.76
CA VAL A 107 7.73 -1.08 11.29
C VAL A 107 7.21 0.01 10.37
N ALA A 108 7.54 1.26 10.63
CA ALA A 108 7.11 2.38 9.82
C ALA A 108 8.23 2.85 8.88
N SER A 109 7.87 3.33 7.70
CA SER A 109 8.77 4.13 6.86
C SER A 109 9.08 5.47 7.54
N ALA A 110 10.06 6.18 6.97
CA ALA A 110 10.16 7.60 7.24
C ALA A 110 8.84 8.30 6.82
N ALA A 111 8.51 9.39 7.50
CA ALA A 111 7.40 10.23 7.09
C ALA A 111 7.80 11.01 5.82
N GLU A 112 6.93 11.01 4.83
CA GLU A 112 7.09 11.73 3.57
C GLU A 112 5.93 12.69 3.38
N GLU A 113 6.17 13.84 2.75
CA GLU A 113 5.11 14.84 2.52
C GLU A 113 4.09 14.28 1.51
N MET A 114 2.80 14.45 1.76
CA MET A 114 1.74 13.91 0.88
C MET A 114 1.89 14.32 -0.57
N ARG A 115 2.44 15.52 -0.85
CA ARG A 115 2.70 15.97 -2.22
C ARG A 115 3.64 15.05 -3.03
N HIS A 116 4.39 14.17 -2.37
CA HIS A 116 5.27 13.19 -3.00
C HIS A 116 4.64 11.81 -3.20
N LEU A 117 3.40 11.59 -2.72
CA LEU A 117 2.71 10.31 -2.87
C LEU A 117 2.51 9.94 -4.34
N GLY A 118 2.99 8.75 -4.72
CA GLY A 118 2.87 8.16 -6.03
C GLY A 118 3.62 8.94 -7.12
N ASN A 119 2.93 9.20 -8.23
CA ASN A 119 3.46 10.02 -9.31
C ASN A 119 2.73 11.38 -9.35
N PRO A 120 3.46 12.51 -9.23
CA PRO A 120 2.85 13.83 -9.15
C PRO A 120 2.14 14.30 -10.42
N ASP A 121 2.36 13.64 -11.55
CA ASP A 121 1.75 13.98 -12.84
C ASP A 121 0.64 13.00 -13.26
N ALA A 122 0.43 11.93 -12.49
CA ALA A 122 -0.56 10.89 -12.79
C ALA A 122 -1.92 11.19 -12.13
N VAL A 123 -2.97 10.65 -12.75
CA VAL A 123 -4.36 10.65 -12.27
C VAL A 123 -5.01 9.28 -12.51
N GLY A 124 -6.14 9.02 -11.83
CA GLY A 124 -6.94 7.82 -12.01
C GLY A 124 -6.14 6.52 -11.83
N ILE A 125 -6.24 5.63 -12.81
CA ILE A 125 -5.57 4.32 -12.80
C ILE A 125 -4.05 4.46 -12.69
N ASP A 126 -3.44 5.40 -13.41
CA ASP A 126 -1.98 5.57 -13.39
C ASP A 126 -1.49 6.05 -12.03
N ALA A 127 -2.25 6.92 -11.36
CA ALA A 127 -1.96 7.36 -10.00
C ALA A 127 -2.09 6.21 -9.01
N ALA A 128 -3.13 5.38 -9.14
CA ALA A 128 -3.34 4.21 -8.32
C ALA A 128 -2.19 3.19 -8.45
N LEU A 129 -1.79 2.88 -9.69
CA LEU A 129 -0.66 1.99 -9.95
C LEU A 129 0.65 2.54 -9.38
N ALA A 130 0.88 3.85 -9.50
CA ALA A 130 2.06 4.48 -8.91
C ALA A 130 2.10 4.28 -7.39
N ILE A 131 0.99 4.49 -6.70
CA ILE A 131 0.88 4.26 -5.25
C ILE A 131 1.08 2.78 -4.89
N LEU A 132 0.49 1.84 -5.64
CA LEU A 132 0.66 0.41 -5.38
C LEU A 132 2.13 -0.03 -5.55
N ARG A 133 2.82 0.50 -6.55
CA ARG A 133 4.25 0.22 -6.78
C ARG A 133 5.12 0.80 -5.67
N GLU A 134 4.84 2.03 -5.27
CA GLU A 134 5.53 2.68 -4.15
C GLU A 134 5.31 1.89 -2.85
N ALA A 135 4.07 1.50 -2.58
CA ALA A 135 3.69 0.67 -1.44
C ALA A 135 4.46 -0.66 -1.43
N ALA A 136 4.52 -1.37 -2.57
CA ALA A 136 5.30 -2.59 -2.70
C ALA A 136 6.80 -2.35 -2.43
N GLY A 137 7.35 -1.26 -2.96
CA GLY A 137 8.74 -0.83 -2.72
C GLY A 137 9.00 -0.57 -1.23
N ALA A 138 8.13 0.18 -0.57
CA ALA A 138 8.22 0.50 0.85
C ALA A 138 8.15 -0.75 1.72
N GLY A 139 7.19 -1.65 1.47
CA GLY A 139 7.06 -2.91 2.20
C GLY A 139 8.30 -3.80 2.10
N ASN A 140 8.90 -3.87 0.91
CA ASN A 140 10.16 -4.60 0.69
C ASN A 140 11.34 -3.94 1.40
N LEU A 141 11.44 -2.61 1.36
CA LEU A 141 12.50 -1.87 2.04
C LEU A 141 12.42 -2.06 3.56
N LEU A 142 11.23 -1.93 4.14
CA LEU A 142 11.00 -2.13 5.58
C LEU A 142 11.37 -3.55 6.01
N SER A 143 11.00 -4.56 5.23
CA SER A 143 11.36 -5.96 5.48
C SER A 143 12.88 -6.18 5.48
N GLN A 144 13.60 -5.54 4.55
CA GLN A 144 15.05 -5.61 4.46
C GLN A 144 15.74 -4.91 5.63
N GLN A 145 15.30 -3.70 5.98
CA GLN A 145 15.83 -2.93 7.11
C GLN A 145 15.65 -3.68 8.43
N MET A 146 14.47 -4.27 8.65
CA MET A 146 14.21 -5.11 9.82
C MET A 146 15.15 -6.32 9.87
N SER A 147 15.28 -7.05 8.75
CA SER A 147 16.16 -8.23 8.66
C SER A 147 17.64 -7.88 8.94
N ALA A 148 18.09 -6.74 8.41
CA ALA A 148 19.44 -6.23 8.64
C ALA A 148 19.65 -5.86 10.12
N PHE A 149 18.67 -5.19 10.75
CA PHE A 149 18.71 -4.84 12.17
C PHE A 149 18.79 -6.09 13.06
N ILE A 150 17.94 -7.09 12.83
CA ILE A 150 17.94 -8.36 13.59
C ILE A 150 19.30 -9.06 13.47
N THR A 151 19.85 -9.11 12.27
CA THR A 151 21.15 -9.74 12.00
C THR A 151 22.28 -9.01 12.74
N ALA A 152 22.30 -7.68 12.68
CA ALA A 152 23.30 -6.86 13.36
C ALA A 152 23.26 -7.04 14.89
N VAL A 153 22.06 -7.00 15.48
CA VAL A 153 21.87 -7.19 16.93
C VAL A 153 22.24 -8.61 17.37
N THR A 154 21.93 -9.63 16.55
CA THR A 154 22.26 -11.02 16.88
C THR A 154 23.76 -11.28 16.80
N ALA A 155 24.46 -10.65 15.86
CA ALA A 155 25.92 -10.76 15.73
C ALA A 155 26.67 -10.13 16.90
N GLN A 156 26.17 -9.04 17.48
CA GLN A 156 26.77 -8.37 18.65
C GLN A 156 26.59 -9.15 19.97
N ARG A 157 25.65 -10.10 20.02
CA ARG A 157 25.37 -10.93 21.20
C ARG A 157 26.16 -12.25 21.22
N ARG A 158 26.96 -12.52 20.18
CA ARG A 158 27.86 -13.68 20.08
C ARG A 158 29.28 -13.26 20.46
#